data_AF-A0AAT9HGA6-F1
#
_entry.id   AF-A0AAT9HGA6-F1
#
_cell.length_a   1.000
_cell.length_b   1.000
_cell.length_c   1.000
_cell.angle_alpha   90.00
_cell.angle_beta   90.00
_cell.angle_gamma   90.00
#
_symmetry.space_group_name_H-M   'P 1'
#
loop_
_entity.id
_entity.type
_entity.pdbx_description
1 polymer ?
#
loop_
_entity_poly.entity_id
_entity_poly.type
_entity_poly.pdbx_seq_one_letter_code
_entity_poly.pdbx_strand_id
1 'polypeptide(L)' 'MRVESAPGSGDDHMVALVAEAAGRPVLVVTADRELRRRVTALGAEVAGPRSVPR' A
#
# COMPACT_ATOMS: atom_id res chain seq x y z
N MET A 1 -1.34 10.27 -12.85
CA MET A 1 -1.04 10.12 -11.41
C MET A 1 -2.21 10.70 -10.63
N ARG A 2 -2.71 9.98 -9.61
CA ARG A 2 -3.75 10.47 -8.69
C ARG A 2 -3.14 10.56 -7.29
N VAL A 3 -3.46 11.63 -6.58
CA VAL A 3 -3.08 11.83 -5.19
C VAL A 3 -4.36 11.93 -4.39
N GLU A 4 -4.45 11.18 -3.30
CA GLU A 4 -5.62 11.14 -2.44
C GLU A 4 -5.21 11.52 -1.02
N SER A 5 -6.01 12.36 -0.37
CA SER A 5 -5.80 12.70 1.04
C SER A 5 -6.42 11.60 1.90
N ALA A 6 -5.66 11.06 2.84
CA ALA A 6 -6.18 10.13 3.83
C ALA A 6 -6.99 10.90 4.89
N PRO A 7 -8.29 10.58 5.12
CA PRO A 7 -9.07 11.14 6.20
C PRO A 7 -8.67 10.49 7.54
N GLY A 8 -7.41 10.67 7.94
CA GLY A 8 -6.79 10.00 9.08
C GLY A 8 -5.38 9.51 8.76
N SER A 9 -5.05 8.30 9.20
CA SER A 9 -3.76 7.69 8.92
C SER A 9 -3.62 7.31 7.45
N GLY A 10 -2.49 7.68 6.84
CA GLY A 10 -2.14 7.24 5.49
C GLY A 10 -2.05 5.73 5.38
N ASP A 11 -1.51 5.06 6.41
CA ASP A 11 -1.35 3.61 6.42
C ASP A 11 -2.69 2.89 6.46
N ASP A 12 -3.63 3.37 7.28
CA ASP A 12 -4.98 2.80 7.35
C ASP A 12 -5.73 3.01 6.02
N HIS A 13 -5.53 4.17 5.40
CA HIS A 13 -6.09 4.43 4.08
C HIS A 13 -5.48 3.51 3.00
N MET A 14 -4.16 3.29 3.02
CA MET A 14 -3.52 2.34 2.10
C MET A 14 -4.03 0.91 2.29
N VAL A 15 -4.21 0.47 3.55
CA VAL A 15 -4.77 -0.86 3.85
C VAL A 15 -6.20 -0.99 3.30
N ALA A 16 -7.03 0.03 3.47
CA ALA A 16 -8.39 0.04 2.91
C ALA A 16 -8.37 -0.05 1.38
N LEU A 17 -7.53 0.74 0.71
CA LEU A 17 -7.41 0.71 -0.76
C LEU A 17 -6.95 -0.66 -1.29
N VAL A 18 -6.04 -1.34 -0.58
CA VAL A 18 -5.62 -2.70 -0.94
C VAL A 18 -6.77 -3.68 -0.80
N ALA A 19 -7.54 -3.60 0.29
CA ALA A 19 -8.69 -4.47 0.52
C ALA A 19 -9.77 -4.31 -0.58
N GLU A 20 -10.09 -3.07 -0.97
CA GLU A 20 -11.04 -2.78 -2.05
C GLU A 20 -10.53 -3.23 -3.44
N ALA A 21 -9.21 -3.31 -3.61
CA ALA A 21 -8.59 -3.79 -4.83
C ALA A 21 -8.47 -5.32 -4.92
N ALA A 22 -9.13 -6.08 -4.02
CA ALA A 22 -9.11 -7.53 -4.05
C ALA A 22 -9.51 -8.10 -5.44
N GLY A 23 -8.78 -9.11 -5.89
CA GLY A 23 -9.02 -9.76 -7.20
C GLY A 23 -8.19 -9.19 -8.37
N ARG A 24 -7.32 -8.21 -8.13
CA ARG A 24 -6.28 -7.78 -9.09
C ARG A 24 -4.91 -7.65 -8.41
N PRO A 25 -3.79 -7.75 -9.16
CA PRO A 25 -2.46 -7.52 -8.60
C PRO A 25 -2.31 -6.10 -8.04
N VAL A 26 -1.75 -5.99 -6.83
CA VAL A 26 -1.50 -4.72 -6.14
C VAL A 26 -0.07 -4.68 -5.64
N LEU A 27 0.66 -3.62 -5.98
CA LEU A 27 2.00 -3.32 -5.45
C LEU A 27 1.92 -2.12 -4.50
N VAL A 28 2.37 -2.32 -3.26
CA VAL A 28 2.56 -1.24 -2.28
C VAL A 28 4.04 -0.92 -2.16
N VAL A 29 4.40 0.36 -2.27
CA VAL A 29 5.77 0.84 -2.04
C VAL A 29 5.84 1.50 -0.67
N THR A 30 6.56 0.90 0.27
CA THR A 30 6.72 1.44 1.63
C THR A 30 8.02 0.97 2.29
N ALA A 31 8.56 1.79 3.19
CA ALA A 31 9.63 1.37 4.10
C ALA A 31 9.10 0.84 5.44
N ASP A 32 7.81 1.03 5.71
CA ASP A 32 7.20 0.63 6.97
C ASP A 32 6.97 -0.90 7.04
N ARG A 33 7.45 -1.51 8.12
CA ARG A 33 7.38 -2.97 8.30
C ARG A 33 6.00 -3.45 8.76
N GLU A 34 5.30 -2.65 9.54
CA GLU A 34 3.96 -3.00 10.02
C GLU A 34 2.94 -2.89 8.90
N LEU A 35 3.01 -1.82 8.11
CA LEU A 35 2.20 -1.67 6.90
C LEU A 35 2.46 -2.79 5.90
N ARG A 36 3.73 -3.14 5.64
CA ARG A 36 4.10 -4.31 4.83
C ARG A 36 3.36 -5.57 5.31
N ARG A 37 3.38 -5.84 6.61
CA ARG A 37 2.68 -7.02 7.18
C ARG A 37 1.19 -6.97 6.89
N ARG A 38 0.56 -5.83 7.11
CA ARG A 38 -0.90 -5.64 6.93
C ARG A 38 -1.32 -5.81 5.48
N VAL A 39 -0.62 -5.20 4.53
CA VAL A 39 -1.01 -5.25 3.11
C VAL A 39 -0.69 -6.59 2.45
N THR A 40 0.41 -7.26 2.84
CA THR A 40 0.71 -8.61 2.35
C THR A 40 -0.33 -9.63 2.83
N ALA A 41 -0.89 -9.47 4.03
CA ALA A 41 -1.99 -10.30 4.49
C ALA A 41 -3.27 -10.16 3.63
N LEU A 42 -3.41 -9.04 2.92
CA LEU A 42 -4.49 -8.78 1.96
C LEU A 42 -4.14 -9.21 0.53
N GLY A 43 -2.97 -9.81 0.30
CA GLY A 43 -2.53 -10.29 -1.01
C GLY A 43 -1.73 -9.28 -1.84
N ALA A 44 -1.32 -8.14 -1.26
CA ALA A 44 -0.46 -7.19 -1.97
C ALA A 44 1.02 -7.62 -1.96
N GLU A 45 1.69 -7.35 -3.07
CA GLU A 45 3.13 -7.35 -3.16
C GLU A 45 3.71 -6.06 -2.56
N VAL A 46 4.95 -6.12 -2.05
CA VAL A 46 5.58 -4.96 -1.39
C VAL A 46 7.00 -4.73 -1.88
N ALA A 47 7.25 -3.51 -2.36
CA ALA A 47 8.58 -3.02 -2.71
C ALA A 47 9.05 -1.91 -1.75
N GLY A 48 10.37 -1.73 -1.67
CA GLY A 48 10.96 -0.62 -0.89
C GLY A 48 11.02 0.68 -1.70
N PRO A 49 11.10 1.87 -1.07
CA PRO A 49 11.04 3.16 -1.77
C PRO A 49 12.10 3.36 -2.86
N ARG A 50 13.21 2.63 -2.79
CA ARG A 50 14.29 2.65 -3.79
C ARG A 50 13.93 1.99 -5.12
N SER A 51 12.78 1.30 -5.21
CA SER A 51 12.33 0.68 -6.46
C SER A 51 11.70 1.68 -7.43
N VAL A 52 11.33 2.87 -6.96
CA VAL A 52 10.71 3.91 -7.77
C VAL A 52 11.78 4.97 -8.10
N PRO A 53 12.04 5.26 -9.39
CA PRO A 53 12.94 6.34 -9.78
C PRO A 53 12.41 7.70 -9.31
N ARG A 54 13.33 8.65 -9.09
CA ARG A 54 12.97 10.02 -8.69
C ARG A 54 12.28 10.79 -9.80
#